data_AF-A0A940SFG6-F1
#
_entry.id   AF-A0A940SFG6-F1
#
_cell.length_a   1.000
_cell.length_b   1.000
_cell.length_c   1.000
_cell.angle_alpha   90.00
_cell.angle_beta   90.00
_cell.angle_gamma   90.00
#
_symmetry.space_group_name_H-M   'P 1'
#
loop_
_entity.id
_entity.type
_entity.pdbx_description
1 polymer ?
#
loop_
_entity_poly.entity_id
_entity_poly.type
_entity_poly.pdbx_seq_one_letter_code
_entity_poly.pdbx_strand_id
1 'polypeptide(L)' 'MRRSLHDDVFAAFARACKEEEFELAEHLLCAIEVIARQQGGCEQLDVAYALLAETVNRPRSNIRKRIG' A
#
# COMPACT_ATOMS: atom_id res chain seq x y z
N MET A 1 19.24 14.09 -1.61
CA MET A 1 17.92 14.48 -1.06
C MET A 1 17.56 13.49 0.04
N ARG A 2 17.27 13.95 1.26
CA ARG A 2 16.72 13.06 2.30
C ARG A 2 15.29 12.71 1.88
N ARG A 3 14.95 11.41 1.83
CA ARG A 3 13.54 11.01 1.70
C ARG A 3 12.80 11.46 2.94
N SER A 4 11.57 11.91 2.76
CA SER A 4 10.71 12.22 3.89
C SER A 4 10.19 10.92 4.50
N LEU A 5 9.82 10.96 5.79
CA LEU A 5 9.14 9.82 6.43
C LEU A 5 7.88 9.41 5.65
N HIS A 6 7.20 10.38 5.03
CA HIS A 6 6.03 10.14 4.19
C HIS A 6 6.37 9.26 2.96
N ASP A 7 7.45 9.58 2.25
CA ASP A 7 7.90 8.78 1.09
C ASP A 7 8.28 7.36 1.50
N ASP A 8 8.89 7.19 2.68
CA ASP A 8 9.30 5.89 3.20
C ASP A 8 8.08 5.04 3.64
N VAL A 9 7.08 5.66 4.29
CA VAL A 9 5.82 5.00 4.65
C VAL A 9 5.04 4.58 3.40
N PHE A 10 4.96 5.45 2.39
CA PHE A 10 4.30 5.12 1.13
C PHE A 10 5.00 3.97 0.38
N ALA A 11 6.34 3.98 0.34
CA ALA A 11 7.11 2.89 -0.27
C ALA A 11 6.91 1.56 0.47
N ALA A 12 6.83 1.58 1.80
CA ALA A 12 6.52 0.39 2.60
C ALA A 12 5.11 -0.13 2.33
N PHE A 13 4.11 0.77 2.21
CA PHE A 13 2.73 0.41 1.88
C PHE A 13 2.65 -0.29 0.53
N ALA A 14 3.24 0.30 -0.52
CA ALA A 14 3.24 -0.29 -1.86
C ALA A 14 3.89 -1.67 -1.88
N ARG A 15 4.94 -1.87 -1.06
CA ARG A 15 5.59 -3.16 -0.89
C ARG A 15 4.69 -4.17 -0.17
N ALA A 16 4.04 -3.78 0.93
CA ALA A 16 3.12 -4.64 1.68
C ALA A 16 1.96 -5.12 0.78
N CYS A 17 1.39 -4.22 -0.03
CA CYS A 17 0.40 -4.54 -1.05
C CYS A 17 0.92 -5.56 -2.08
N LYS A 18 2.16 -5.41 -2.56
CA LYS A 18 2.77 -6.33 -3.53
C LYS A 18 3.09 -7.70 -2.93
N GLU A 19 3.49 -7.75 -1.66
CA GLU A 19 3.82 -8.97 -0.92
C GLU A 19 2.59 -9.64 -0.31
N GLU A 20 1.39 -9.10 -0.53
CA GLU A 20 0.11 -9.58 0.04
C GLU A 20 0.07 -9.58 1.58
N GLU A 21 0.92 -8.76 2.20
CA GLU A 21 0.97 -8.51 3.65
C GLU A 21 -0.15 -7.52 4.03
N PHE A 22 -1.40 -7.93 3.87
CA PHE A 22 -2.57 -7.03 3.91
C PHE A 22 -2.77 -6.37 5.28
N GLU A 23 -2.57 -7.10 6.38
CA GLU A 23 -2.70 -6.52 7.73
C GLU A 23 -1.67 -5.40 7.94
N LEU A 24 -0.43 -5.59 7.46
CA LEU A 24 0.59 -4.54 7.48
C LEU A 24 0.21 -3.37 6.56
N ALA A 25 -0.32 -3.66 5.37
CA ALA A 25 -0.77 -2.64 4.42
C ALA A 25 -1.89 -1.77 5.01
N GLU A 26 -2.84 -2.35 5.76
CA GLU A 26 -3.90 -1.60 6.46
C GLU A 26 -3.33 -0.65 7.51
N HIS A 27 -2.37 -1.11 8.33
CA HIS A 27 -1.71 -0.25 9.32
C HIS A 27 -0.93 0.90 8.66
N LEU A 28 -0.25 0.61 7.55
CA LEU A 28 0.48 1.62 6.79
C LEU A 28 -0.47 2.62 6.10
N LEU A 29 -1.62 2.19 5.62
CA LEU A 29 -2.64 3.07 5.07
C LEU A 29 -3.16 4.06 6.12
N CYS A 30 -3.46 3.58 7.33
CA CYS A 30 -3.82 4.44 8.46
C CYS A 30 -2.74 5.49 8.75
N ALA A 31 -1.46 5.12 8.65
CA ALA A 31 -0.36 6.07 8.81
C ALA A 31 -0.35 7.15 7.71
N ILE A 32 -0.58 6.76 6.44
CA ILE A 32 -0.68 7.69 5.30
C ILE A 32 -1.86 8.64 5.50
N GLU A 33 -3.02 8.16 5.95
CA GLU A 33 -4.19 9.00 6.28
C GLU A 33 -3.87 10.05 7.35
N VAL A 34 -3.13 9.67 8.40
CA VAL A 34 -2.71 10.61 9.45
C VAL A 34 -1.77 11.67 8.89
N ILE A 35 -0.80 11.28 8.05
CA ILE A 35 0.17 12.20 7.43
C ILE A 35 -0.55 13.18 6.49
N ALA A 36 -1.46 12.69 5.65
CA ALA A 36 -2.26 13.49 4.74
C ALA A 36 -3.11 14.54 5.48
N ARG A 37 -3.76 14.14 6.59
CA ARG A 37 -4.53 15.06 7.45
C ARG A 37 -3.65 16.14 8.08
N GLN A 38 -2.41 15.82 8.46
CA GLN A 38 -1.48 16.80 9.04
C GLN A 38 -0.92 17.78 8.01
N GLN A 39 -0.73 17.34 6.76
CA GLN A 39 -0.14 18.16 5.69
C GLN A 39 -1.18 18.91 4.86
N GLY A 40 -2.47 18.63 5.05
CA GLY A 40 -3.57 19.27 4.31
C GLY A 40 -3.63 18.88 2.83
N GLY A 41 -2.99 17.77 2.44
CA GLY A 41 -2.88 17.31 1.05
C GLY A 41 -3.39 15.88 0.87
N CYS A 42 -4.09 15.64 -0.24
CA CYS A 42 -4.77 14.38 -0.56
C CYS A 42 -4.13 13.58 -1.72
N GLU A 43 -3.21 14.15 -2.50
CA GLU A 43 -2.73 13.52 -3.74
C GLU A 43 -2.09 12.13 -3.52
N GLN A 44 -1.25 11.96 -2.48
CA GLN A 44 -0.67 10.64 -2.17
C GLN A 44 -1.68 9.67 -1.54
N LEU A 45 -2.74 10.20 -0.93
CA LEU A 45 -3.81 9.39 -0.33
C LEU A 45 -4.66 8.73 -1.43
N ASP A 46 -4.98 9.48 -2.48
CA ASP A 46 -5.74 8.97 -3.63
C ASP A 46 -4.97 7.83 -4.32
N VAL A 47 -3.65 7.96 -4.46
CA VAL A 47 -2.80 6.89 -5.01
C VAL A 47 -2.78 5.67 -4.08
N ALA A 48 -2.71 5.87 -2.76
CA ALA A 48 -2.72 4.76 -1.80
C ALA A 48 -4.04 3.96 -1.88
N TYR A 49 -5.18 4.64 -1.97
CA TYR A 49 -6.48 3.97 -2.15
C TYR A 49 -6.60 3.25 -3.49
N ALA A 50 -6.12 3.86 -4.58
CA ALA A 50 -6.13 3.22 -5.91
C ALA A 50 -5.32 1.91 -5.89
N LEU A 51 -4.13 1.93 -5.29
CA LEU A 51 -3.25 0.77 -5.19
C LEU A 51 -3.86 -0.35 -4.32
N LEU A 52 -4.53 0.00 -3.21
CA LEU A 52 -5.27 -0.98 -2.42
C LEU A 52 -6.41 -1.61 -3.23
N ALA A 53 -7.21 -0.79 -3.92
CA ALA A 53 -8.32 -1.28 -4.73
C ALA A 53 -7.87 -2.24 -5.84
N GLU A 54 -6.72 -1.98 -6.47
CA GLU A 54 -6.11 -2.89 -7.45
C GLU A 54 -5.68 -4.21 -6.83
N THR A 55 -5.10 -4.20 -5.62
CA THR A 55 -4.70 -5.44 -4.95
C THR A 55 -5.89 -6.31 -4.53
N VAL A 56 -6.97 -5.70 -4.07
CA VAL A 56 -8.19 -6.43 -3.65
C VAL A 56 -8.99 -6.94 -4.86
N ASN A 57 -9.01 -6.20 -5.97
CA ASN A 57 -9.71 -6.60 -7.19
C ASN A 57 -8.92 -7.57 -8.08
N ARG A 58 -7.66 -7.86 -7.76
CA ARG A 58 -6.90 -8.85 -8.53
C ARG A 58 -7.57 -10.22 -8.33
N PRO A 59 -8.08 -10.87 -9.40
CA PRO A 59 -8.58 -12.23 -9.26
C PRO A 59 -7.43 -13.09 -8.75
N ARG A 60 -7.63 -13.73 -7.59
CA ARG A 60 -6.72 -14.76 -7.04
C ARG A 60 -6.59 -15.85 -8.10
N SER A 61 -5.63 -15.71 -9.00
CA SER A 61 -5.27 -16.78 -9.94
C SER A 61 -4.63 -17.88 -9.12
N ASN A 62 -5.48 -18.79 -8.64
CA ASN A 62 -5.08 -20.09 -8.15
C ASN A 62 -4.35 -20.82 -9.28
N ILE A 63 -3.02 -20.85 -9.24
CA ILE A 63 -2.26 -21.90 -9.90
C ILE A 63 -1.63 -22.75 -8.81
N ARG A 64 -2.38 -23.79 -8.43
CA ARG A 64 -1.80 -25.00 -7.87
C ARG A 64 -1.04 -25.75 -8.97
N LYS A 65 0.10 -26.34 -8.56
CA LYS A 65 0.93 -27.39 -9.18
C LYS A 65 1.93 -26.97 -10.27
N ARG A 66 3.21 -27.19 -9.95
CA ARG A 66 4.10 -28.13 -10.67
C ARG A 66 5.21 -28.59 -9.71
N ILE A 67 5.06 -29.81 -9.15
CA ILE A 67 5.93 -31.00 -9.32
C ILE A 67 7.36 -30.85 -8.78
N GLY A 68 7.64 -31.61 -7.71
CA GLY A 68 8.94 -32.16 -7.33
C GLY A 68 8.66 -33.57 -6.81
#